data_AF-A0A7L8S1C4-F1
#
_entry.id   AF-A0A7L8S1C4-F1
#
_cell.length_a   1.000
_cell.length_b   1.000
_cell.length_c   1.000
_cell.angle_alpha   90.00
_cell.angle_beta   90.00
_cell.angle_gamma   90.00
#
_symmetry.space_group_name_H-M   'P 1'
#
loop_
_entity.id
_entity.type
_entity.pdbx_description
1 polymer ?
#
loop_
_entity_poly.entity_id
_entity_poly.type
_entity_poly.pdbx_seq_one_letter_code
_entity_poly.pdbx_strand_id
1 'polypeptide(L)' 'MRYREVQEQLRLVGILMSKRGGSHRVNHFGGGPETAYVTSDLDEALRAGLSMARPKHLPKNWCMLR' A
#
# COMPACT_ATOMS: atom_id res chain seq x y z
N MET A 1 11.08 -3.61 -11.06
CA MET A 1 10.05 -4.13 -10.14
C MET A 1 8.70 -4.20 -10.86
N ARG A 2 7.87 -5.21 -10.63
CA ARG A 2 6.55 -5.36 -11.27
C ARG A 2 5.45 -4.81 -10.38
N TYR A 3 4.41 -4.22 -10.98
CA TYR A 3 3.24 -3.69 -10.26
C TYR A 3 2.65 -4.68 -9.25
N ARG A 4 2.49 -5.95 -9.66
CA ARG A 4 1.90 -7.01 -8.84
C ARG A 4 2.75 -7.31 -7.59
N GLU A 5 4.06 -7.30 -7.73
CA GLU A 5 4.99 -7.55 -6.61
C GLU A 5 4.86 -6.44 -5.56
N VAL A 6 4.85 -5.17 -5.99
CA VAL A 6 4.64 -4.02 -5.10
C VAL A 6 3.28 -4.09 -4.42
N GLN A 7 2.24 -4.40 -5.19
CA GLN A 7 0.88 -4.48 -4.68
C GLN A 7 0.74 -5.57 -3.61
N GLU A 8 1.36 -6.73 -3.80
CA GLU A 8 1.37 -7.82 -2.83
C GLU A 8 2.15 -7.45 -1.57
N GLN A 9 3.34 -6.84 -1.71
CA GLN A 9 4.13 -6.36 -0.56
C GLN A 9 3.39 -5.32 0.28
N LEU A 10 2.80 -4.31 -0.37
CA LEU A 10 2.03 -3.28 0.32
C LEU A 10 0.79 -3.88 0.99
N ARG A 11 0.15 -4.85 0.34
CA ARG A 11 -1.00 -5.55 0.91
C ARG A 11 -0.62 -6.22 2.22
N LEU A 12 0.52 -6.92 2.31
CA LEU A 12 0.96 -7.58 3.55
C LEU A 12 1.09 -6.62 4.74
N VAL A 13 1.38 -5.35 4.47
CA VAL A 13 1.52 -4.31 5.50
C VAL A 13 0.28 -3.41 5.64
N GLY A 14 -0.89 -3.86 5.16
CA GLY A 14 -2.16 -3.17 5.39
C GLY A 14 -2.38 -1.97 4.48
N ILE A 15 -1.65 -1.90 3.37
CA ILE A 15 -1.71 -0.82 2.40
C ILE A 15 -2.25 -1.34 1.08
N LEU A 16 -3.24 -0.63 0.55
CA LEU A 16 -3.81 -0.88 -0.75
C LEU A 16 -3.10 -0.03 -1.80
N MET A 17 -2.65 -0.69 -2.88
CA MET A 17 -2.21 -0.01 -4.09
C MET A 17 -3.19 -0.28 -5.23
N SER A 18 -3.59 0.76 -5.93
CA SER A 18 -4.42 0.71 -7.14
C SER A 18 -3.80 1.55 -8.25
N LYS A 19 -4.13 1.24 -9.51
CA LYS A 19 -3.66 1.98 -10.69
C LYS A 19 -4.82 2.68 -11.37
N ARG A 20 -4.68 3.97 -11.67
CA ARG A 20 -5.64 4.75 -12.49
C ARG A 20 -4.90 5.72 -13.39
N GLY A 21 -5.18 5.68 -14.69
CA GLY A 21 -4.65 6.66 -15.65
C GLY A 21 -3.12 6.77 -15.69
N GLY A 22 -2.40 5.67 -15.45
CA GLY A 22 -0.92 5.67 -15.41
C GLY A 22 -0.32 6.04 -14.06
N SER A 23 -1.11 6.46 -13.08
CA SER A 23 -0.66 6.70 -11.70
C SER A 23 -1.00 5.54 -10.77
N HIS A 24 -0.17 5.37 -9.75
CA HIS A 24 -0.31 4.48 -8.61
C HIS A 24 -0.85 5.27 -7.42
N ARG A 25 -2.00 4.85 -6.91
CA ARG A 25 -2.57 5.35 -5.67
C ARG A 25 -2.29 4.36 -4.56
N VAL A 26 -1.67 4.84 -3.50
CA VAL A 26 -1.29 4.09 -2.30
C VAL A 26 -2.08 4.63 -1.12
N ASN A 27 -2.77 3.77 -0.37
CA ASN A 27 -3.54 4.20 0.80
C ASN A 27 -3.76 3.08 1.82
N HIS A 28 -4.22 3.42 3.03
CA HIS A 28 -4.76 2.43 3.97
C HIS A 28 -6.07 1.82 3.45
N PHE A 29 -6.42 0.63 3.95
CA PHE A 29 -7.76 0.07 3.74
C PHE A 29 -8.84 1.02 4.26
N GLY A 30 -9.81 1.37 3.41
CA GLY A 30 -10.88 2.32 3.74
C GLY A 30 -10.45 3.78 3.78
N GLY A 31 -9.20 4.11 3.44
CA GLY A 31 -8.70 5.50 3.45
C GLY A 31 -9.34 6.36 2.35
N GLY A 32 -9.71 7.59 2.73
CA GLY A 32 -10.25 8.60 1.83
C GLY A 32 -9.20 9.21 0.89
N PRO A 33 -9.61 10.10 -0.04
CA PRO A 33 -8.68 10.78 -0.95
C PRO A 33 -7.59 11.60 -0.25
N GLU A 34 -7.89 12.20 0.90
CA GLU A 34 -7.01 13.06 1.70
C GLU A 34 -5.81 12.34 2.34
N THR A 35 -5.92 11.02 2.49
CA THR A 35 -4.86 10.16 3.04
C THR A 35 -4.07 9.44 1.96
N ALA A 36 -4.49 9.56 0.70
CA ALA A 36 -3.90 8.84 -0.41
C ALA A 36 -2.62 9.52 -0.90
N TYR A 37 -1.60 8.70 -1.15
CA TYR A 37 -0.41 9.12 -1.88
C TYR A 37 -0.51 8.68 -3.34
N VAL A 38 -0.16 9.56 -4.28
CA VAL A 38 -0.27 9.28 -5.72
C VAL A 38 1.07 9.59 -6.39
N THR A 39 1.58 8.63 -7.14
CA THR A 39 2.82 8.75 -7.93
C THR A 39 2.71 7.93 -9.20
N SER A 40 3.49 8.26 -10.25
CA SER A 40 3.65 7.41 -11.44
C SER A 40 4.76 6.38 -11.31
N ASP A 41 5.56 6.43 -10.24
CA ASP A 41 6.73 5.59 -10.03
C ASP A 41 6.44 4.44 -9.03
N LEU A 42 6.84 3.22 -9.39
CA LEU A 42 6.59 2.03 -8.55
C LEU A 42 7.48 1.97 -7.31
N ASP A 43 8.73 2.41 -7.40
CA ASP A 43 9.67 2.43 -6.27
C ASP A 43 9.28 3.49 -5.24
N GLU A 44 8.78 4.63 -5.70
CA GLU A 44 8.19 5.66 -4.86
C GLU A 44 6.87 5.19 -4.21
N ALA A 45 6.00 4.52 -4.96
CA ALA A 45 4.76 3.94 -4.43
C ALA A 45 5.06 2.93 -3.31
N LEU A 46 6.06 2.06 -3.50
CA LEU A 46 6.48 1.10 -2.49
C LEU A 46 7.01 1.81 -1.24
N ARG A 47 7.94 2.76 -1.39
CA ARG A 47 8.53 3.49 -0.26
C ARG A 47 7.48 4.27 0.54
N ALA A 48 6.57 4.98 -0.16
CA ALA A 48 5.49 5.70 0.48
C ALA A 48 4.53 4.75 1.20
N GLY A 49 4.16 3.62 0.60
CA GLY A 49 3.28 2.66 1.24
C GLY A 49 3.90 2.03 2.50
N LEU A 50 5.18 1.67 2.45
CA LEU A 50 5.89 1.14 3.62
C LEU A 50 5.96 2.16 4.76
N SER A 51 6.13 3.46 4.47
CA SER A 51 6.13 4.51 5.50
C SER A 51 4.73 4.80 6.06
N MET A 52 3.68 4.54 5.28
CA MET A 52 2.29 4.64 5.71
C MET A 52 1.85 3.48 6.61
N ALA A 53 2.54 2.33 6.56
CA ALA A 53 2.13 1.13 7.26
C ALA A 53 2.07 1.34 8.78
N ARG A 54 0.92 1.02 9.37
CA ARG A 54 0.72 1.07 10.83
C ARG A 54 0.37 -0.33 11.33
N PRO A 55 1.07 -0.87 12.34
CA PRO A 55 0.81 -2.22 12.86
C PRO A 55 -0.65 -2.46 13.26
N LYS A 56 -1.34 -1.43 13.76
CA LYS A 56 -2.74 -1.51 14.21
C LYS A 56 -3.78 -1.67 13.08
N HIS A 57 -3.42 -1.44 11.82
CA HIS A 57 -4.33 -1.55 10.67
C HIS A 57 -4.16 -2.88 9.93
N LEU A 58 -3.21 -3.71 10.36
CA LEU A 58 -3.04 -5.06 9.84
C LEU A 58 -4.21 -5.93 10.33
N PRO A 59 -4.84 -6.73 9.45
CA PRO A 59 -5.72 -7.79 9.88
C PRO A 59 -5.03 -8.62 10.96
N LYS A 60 -5.72 -8.85 12.09
CA LYS A 60 -5.12 -9.57 13.23
C LYS A 60 -4.59 -10.95 12.82
N ASN A 61 -5.17 -11.57 11.80
CA ASN A 61 -4.76 -12.84 11.24
C ASN A 61 -3.51 -12.78 10.32
N TRP A 62 -3.03 -11.60 9.96
CA TRP A 62 -1.79 -11.42 9.18
C TRP A 62 -0.56 -11.24 10.07
N CYS A 63 -0.75 -10.67 11.27
CA CYS A 63 0.30 -10.60 12.30
C CYS A 63 0.41 -11.88 13.14
N MET A 64 -0.45 -12.88 12.91
CA MET A 64 -0.30 -14.22 13.51
C MET A 64 0.76 -15.01 12.73
N LEU A 65 2.01 -14.57 12.81
CA LEU A 65 3.17 -15.44 12.61
C LEU A 65 3.63 -15.84 14.01
N ARG A 66 3.47 -17.13 14.31
CA ARG A 66 3.97 -17.80 15.51
C ARG A 66 5.26 -18.52 15.15
#